data_AF-A0A6G6WE87-F1
#
_entry.id   AF-A0A6G6WE87-F1
#
_cell.length_a   1.000
_cell.length_b   1.000
_cell.length_c   1.000
_cell.angle_alpha   90.00
_cell.angle_beta   90.00
_cell.angle_gamma   90.00
#
_symmetry.space_group_name_H-M   'P 1'
#
loop_
_entity.id
_entity.type
_entity.pdbx_description
1 polymer ?
#
loop_
_entity_poly.entity_id
_entity_poly.type
_entity_poly.pdbx_seq_one_letter_code
_entity_poly.pdbx_strand_id
1 'polypeptide(L)'
;MVDLSPRDRELLTVEREWWKYADAKDAAIRERLGLTPETYYRALSEIIDLPGALAHDPLLVKRLRRQRQARQRQRQEGRLGRFGGPTGH
;
A
#
# COMPACT_ATOMS: atom_id res chain seq x y z
N MET A 1 -19.69 -7.54 1.74
CA MET A 1 -19.26 -6.41 0.88
C MET A 1 -18.18 -5.67 1.65
N VAL A 2 -16.91 -5.77 1.26
CA VAL A 2 -15.86 -5.04 1.97
C VAL A 2 -15.91 -3.59 1.48
N ASP A 3 -16.55 -2.75 2.28
CA ASP A 3 -16.65 -1.32 2.03
C ASP A 3 -15.32 -0.67 2.40
N LEU A 4 -14.65 -0.07 1.42
CA LEU A 4 -13.52 0.81 1.69
C LEU A 4 -14.02 1.93 2.59
N SER A 5 -13.34 2.13 3.72
CA SER A 5 -13.62 3.28 4.57
C SER A 5 -13.42 4.56 3.75
N PRO A 6 -14.14 5.66 4.07
CA PRO A 6 -13.97 6.94 3.37
C PRO A 6 -12.51 7.38 3.35
N ARG A 7 -11.76 7.07 4.42
CA ARG A 7 -10.31 7.31 4.51
C ARG A 7 -9.49 6.53 3.48
N ASP A 8 -9.88 5.31 3.14
CA ASP A 8 -9.19 4.48 2.15
C ASP A 8 -9.43 4.99 0.72
N ARG A 9 -10.65 5.45 0.44
CA ARG A 9 -11.02 6.09 -0.83
C ARG A 9 -10.24 7.39 -1.02
N GLU A 10 -10.10 8.17 0.05
CA GLU A 10 -9.30 9.38 0.06
C GLU A 10 -7.82 9.08 -0.14
N LEU A 11 -7.31 8.00 0.48
CA LEU A 11 -5.93 7.51 0.27
C LEU A 11 -5.64 7.24 -1.22
N LEU A 12 -6.55 6.55 -1.91
CA LEU A 12 -6.42 6.22 -3.34
C LEU A 12 -6.50 7.47 -4.22
N THR A 13 -7.36 8.43 -3.86
CA THR A 13 -7.50 9.71 -4.57
C THR A 13 -6.21 10.51 -4.46
N VAL A 14 -5.64 10.63 -3.25
CA VAL A 14 -4.38 11.32 -3.00
C VAL A 14 -3.22 10.63 -3.75
N GLU A 15 -3.16 9.29 -3.76
CA GLU A 15 -2.13 8.55 -4.49
C GLU A 15 -2.22 8.77 -6.01
N ARG A 16 -3.45 8.92 -6.54
CA ARG A 16 -3.68 9.29 -7.94
C ARG A 16 -3.27 10.73 -8.25
N GLU A 17 -3.31 11.66 -7.30
CA GLU A 17 -2.84 13.03 -7.53
C GLU A 17 -1.33 13.17 -7.27
N TRP A 18 -0.75 12.21 -6.55
CA TRP A 18 0.63 12.25 -6.09
C TRP A 18 1.68 12.30 -7.21
N TRP A 19 1.49 11.60 -8.32
CA TRP A 19 2.45 11.57 -9.44
C TRP A 19 2.72 12.96 -10.03
N LYS A 20 1.83 13.94 -9.80
CA LYS A 20 1.99 15.33 -10.20
C LYS A 20 2.86 16.15 -9.24
N TYR A 21 3.04 15.68 -8.00
CA TYR A 21 3.74 16.36 -6.91
C TYR A 21 4.92 15.54 -6.35
N ALA A 22 5.51 14.69 -7.20
CA ALA A 22 6.45 13.62 -6.81
C ALA A 22 7.69 14.05 -6.00
N ASP A 23 7.97 15.34 -5.91
CA ASP A 23 9.13 15.90 -5.19
C ASP A 23 9.01 15.79 -3.65
N ALA A 24 7.79 15.87 -3.11
CA ALA A 24 7.57 15.95 -1.65
C ALA A 24 6.83 14.76 -1.04
N LYS A 25 7.03 13.55 -1.60
CA LYS A 25 6.65 12.21 -1.09
C LYS A 25 5.93 12.17 0.26
N ASP A 26 6.83 12.30 1.21
CA ASP A 26 6.67 11.92 2.57
C ASP A 26 6.15 13.10 3.38
N ALA A 27 6.49 14.32 2.96
CA ALA A 27 6.04 15.55 3.59
C ALA A 27 4.54 15.77 3.39
N ALA A 28 4.03 15.64 2.16
CA ALA A 28 2.60 15.90 1.92
C ALA A 28 1.69 14.76 2.41
N ILE A 29 2.17 13.50 2.50
CA ILE A 29 1.42 12.43 3.20
C ILE A 29 1.25 12.81 4.67
N ARG A 30 2.32 13.27 5.32
CA ARG A 30 2.30 13.64 6.72
C ARG A 30 1.45 14.88 6.98
N GLU A 31 1.45 15.84 6.06
CA GLU A 31 0.68 17.09 6.18
C GLU A 31 -0.82 16.91 5.82
N ARG A 32 -1.13 16.21 4.72
CA ARG A 32 -2.52 16.02 4.24
C ARG A 32 -3.29 14.95 5.00
N LEU A 33 -2.66 13.81 5.28
CA LEU A 33 -3.33 12.65 5.88
C LEU A 33 -3.08 12.56 7.40
N GLY A 34 -2.11 13.32 7.92
CA GLY A 34 -1.67 13.21 9.32
C GLY A 34 -1.05 11.84 9.64
N LEU A 35 -0.65 11.07 8.61
CA LEU A 35 -0.14 9.72 8.73
C LEU A 35 1.36 9.67 8.46
N THR A 36 2.05 8.73 9.10
CA THR A 36 3.43 8.41 8.72
C THR A 36 3.45 7.63 7.40
N PRO A 37 4.51 7.80 6.58
CA PRO A 37 4.66 7.06 5.33
C PRO A 37 4.61 5.54 5.54
N GLU A 38 5.11 5.02 6.67
CA GLU A 38 5.01 3.60 7.02
C GLU A 38 3.56 3.11 7.16
N THR A 39 2.74 3.83 7.93
CA THR A 39 1.32 3.50 8.10
C THR A 39 0.57 3.67 6.78
N TYR A 40 0.93 4.68 5.98
CA TYR A 40 0.39 4.90 4.65
C TYR A 40 0.63 3.72 3.71
N TYR A 41 1.89 3.28 3.55
CA TYR A 41 2.22 2.15 2.67
C TYR A 41 1.64 0.82 3.16
N ARG A 42 1.48 0.66 4.48
CA ARG A 42 0.80 -0.49 5.07
C ARG A 42 -0.69 -0.49 4.72
N ALA A 43 -1.40 0.59 5.02
CA ALA A 43 -2.81 0.73 4.69
C ALA A 43 -3.05 0.60 3.17
N LEU A 44 -2.20 1.23 2.36
CA LEU A 44 -2.20 1.11 0.90
C LEU A 44 -2.06 -0.36 0.48
N SER A 45 -1.16 -1.13 1.10
CA SER A 45 -0.99 -2.55 0.80
C SER A 45 -2.17 -3.43 1.22
N GLU A 46 -2.96 -3.02 2.22
CA GLU A 46 -4.16 -3.72 2.64
C GLU A 46 -5.34 -3.40 1.71
N ILE A 47 -5.54 -2.12 1.38
CA ILE A 47 -6.66 -1.69 0.52
C ILE A 47 -6.52 -2.18 -0.93
N ILE A 48 -5.30 -2.29 -1.47
CA ILE A 48 -5.10 -2.84 -2.83
C ILE A 48 -5.51 -4.31 -2.96
N ASP A 49 -5.65 -5.04 -1.86
CA ASP A 49 -6.16 -6.41 -1.88
C ASP A 49 -7.70 -6.48 -1.77
N LEU A 50 -8.33 -5.37 -1.37
CA LEU A 50 -9.77 -5.30 -1.21
C LEU A 50 -10.48 -5.10 -2.56
N PRO A 51 -11.65 -5.74 -2.75
CA PRO A 51 -12.46 -5.56 -3.96
C PRO A 51 -12.95 -4.11 -4.12
N GLY A 52 -13.11 -3.37 -3.03
CA GLY A 52 -13.50 -1.96 -3.08
C GLY A 52 -12.46 -1.07 -3.79
N ALA A 53 -11.17 -1.37 -3.67
CA ALA A 53 -10.13 -0.57 -4.33
C ALA A 53 -10.16 -0.76 -5.84
N LEU A 54 -10.46 -1.97 -6.31
CA LEU A 54 -10.69 -2.24 -7.72
C LEU A 54 -11.93 -1.49 -8.27
N ALA A 55 -12.94 -1.25 -7.44
CA ALA A 55 -14.13 -0.50 -7.83
C ALA A 55 -13.86 1.01 -7.94
N HIS A 56 -12.91 1.55 -7.17
CA HIS A 56 -12.50 2.96 -7.24
C HIS A 56 -11.49 3.21 -8.37
N ASP A 57 -10.35 2.52 -8.36
CA ASP A 57 -9.30 2.72 -9.36
C ASP A 57 -8.62 1.40 -9.77
N PRO A 58 -9.21 0.66 -10.72
CA PRO A 58 -8.74 -0.68 -11.07
C PRO A 58 -7.35 -0.67 -11.71
N LEU A 59 -6.92 0.42 -12.36
CA LEU A 59 -5.64 0.50 -13.06
C LEU A 59 -4.47 0.66 -12.08
N LEU A 60 -4.59 1.60 -11.13
CA LEU A 60 -3.59 1.81 -10.09
C LEU A 60 -3.45 0.56 -9.22
N VAL A 61 -4.58 -0.01 -8.80
CA VAL A 61 -4.60 -1.21 -7.94
C VAL A 61 -3.97 -2.40 -8.64
N LYS A 62 -4.28 -2.65 -9.92
CA LYS A 62 -3.64 -3.74 -10.69
C LYS A 62 -2.13 -3.57 -10.79
N ARG A 63 -1.64 -2.34 -11.00
CA ARG A 63 -0.19 -2.04 -11.07
C ARG A 63 0.49 -2.30 -9.73
N LEU A 64 -0.08 -1.79 -8.63
CA LEU A 64 0.43 -1.98 -7.27
C LEU A 64 0.42 -3.45 -6.85
N ARG A 65 -0.67 -4.19 -7.12
CA ARG A 65 -0.75 -5.63 -6.86
C ARG A 65 0.32 -6.40 -7.61
N ARG A 66 0.58 -6.07 -8.88
CA ARG A 66 1.63 -6.73 -9.68
C ARG A 66 3.02 -6.47 -9.12
N GLN A 67 3.31 -5.23 -8.71
CA GLN A 67 4.59 -4.88 -8.08
C GLN A 67 4.78 -5.60 -6.73
N ARG A 68 3.71 -5.75 -5.94
CA ARG A 68 3.75 -6.52 -4.69
C ARG A 68 4.00 -8.00 -4.93
N GLN A 69 3.33 -8.61 -5.90
CA GLN A 69 3.54 -10.02 -6.26
C GLN A 69 5.00 -10.29 -6.67
N ALA A 70 5.62 -9.36 -7.40
CA ALA A 70 7.04 -9.45 -7.75
C ALA A 70 7.95 -9.43 -6.50
N ARG A 71 7.66 -8.57 -5.51
CA ARG A 71 8.43 -8.53 -4.24
C ARG A 71 8.14 -9.73 -3.33
N GLN A 72 6.90 -10.25 -3.32
CA GLN A 72 6.52 -11.36 -2.47
C GLN A 72 7.16 -12.68 -2.95
N ARG A 73 7.33 -12.87 -4.27
CA ARG A 73 8.06 -14.04 -4.81
C ARG A 73 9.53 -14.06 -4.34
N GLN A 74 10.22 -12.92 -4.37
CA GLN A 74 11.59 -12.81 -3.84
C GLN A 74 11.71 -13.16 -2.36
N ARG A 75 10.68 -12.91 -1.54
CA ARG A 75 10.69 -13.29 -0.12
C ARG A 75 10.37 -14.77 0.14
N GLN A 76 9.62 -15.43 -0.74
CA GLN A 76 9.27 -16.84 -0.58
C GLN A 76 10.40 -17.78 -0.99
N GLU A 77 11.21 -17.40 -1.98
CA GLU A 77 12.42 -18.13 -2.38
C GLU A 77 13.55 -18.04 -1.33
N GLY A 78 13.50 -17.04 -0.43
CA GLY A 78 14.42 -16.91 0.71
C GLY A 78 14.02 -17.65 1.99
N ARG A 79 12.79 -18.20 2.09
CA ARG A 79 12.25 -18.74 3.35
C ARG A 79 12.25 -20.28 3.46
N LEU A 80 12.72 -20.99 2.44
CA LEU A 80 12.99 -22.44 2.54
C LEU A 80 14.41 -22.78 3.02
N GLY A 81 15.25 -21.77 3.32
CA GLY A 81 16.65 -21.99 3.68
C GLY A 81 17.08 -21.64 5.11
N ARG A 82 16.49 -20.65 5.79
CA ARG A 82 16.96 -20.17 7.11
C ARG A 82 15.87 -19.49 7.94
N PHE A 83 16.09 -19.47 9.27
CA PHE A 83 15.38 -18.77 10.36
C PHE A 83 14.29 -19.59 11.08
N GLY A 84 14.45 -20.05 12.34
CA GLY A 84 15.43 -19.72 13.37
C GLY A 84 15.21 -18.33 13.99
N GLY A 85 14.48 -18.26 15.13
CA GLY A 85 14.53 -17.12 16.08
C GLY A 85 13.26 -16.25 16.21
N PRO A 86 12.67 -16.11 17.42
CA PRO A 86 11.48 -15.29 17.70
C PRO A 86 11.83 -13.89 18.26
N THR A 87 11.06 -12.86 17.92
CA THR A 87 11.04 -11.54 18.60
C THR A 87 9.71 -10.87 18.24
N GLY A 88 8.97 -10.18 19.10
CA GLY A 88 9.12 -9.80 20.50
C GLY A 88 8.03 -8.75 20.76
N HIS A 89 7.37 -8.81 21.91
CA HIS A 89 6.59 -7.70 22.49
C HIS A 89 7.30 -7.30 23.78
#